data_AF-A0A1A7BZB7-F1
#
_entry.id   AF-A0A1A7BZB7-F1
#
_cell.length_a   1.000
_cell.length_b   1.000
_cell.length_c   1.000
_cell.angle_alpha   90.00
_cell.angle_beta   90.00
_cell.angle_gamma   90.00
#
_symmetry.space_group_name_H-M   'P 1'
#
loop_
_entity.id
_entity.type
_entity.pdbx_description
1 polymer ?
#
loop_
_entity_poly.entity_id
_entity_poly.type
_entity_poly.pdbx_seq_one_letter_code
_entity_poly.pdbx_strand_id
1 'polypeptide(L)'
;MPTGANPKREREFKHLEKQFRQEGRYPGREEEVAARIVNKQRAQQGETRQTRAKADGDGELPIAGYQHLTVAQVREHLDGLTSAQLKQVRNYELAHKKRKGVLEALES
;
A
#
# COMPACT_ATOMS: atom_id res chain seq x y z
N MET A 1 -20.13 -12.19 1.55
CA MET A 1 -20.07 -10.88 2.26
C MET A 1 -18.63 -10.33 2.36
N PRO A 2 -18.41 -9.02 2.16
CA PRO A 2 -17.08 -8.39 2.26
C PRO A 2 -16.63 -8.27 3.73
N THR A 3 -15.54 -8.95 4.05
CA THR A 3 -14.91 -9.00 5.38
C THR A 3 -14.32 -7.64 5.78
N GLY A 4 -14.86 -7.01 6.82
CA GLY A 4 -14.34 -5.75 7.37
C GLY A 4 -15.33 -5.00 8.26
N ALA A 5 -15.46 -5.40 9.52
CA ALA A 5 -15.86 -4.64 10.72
C ALA A 5 -16.64 -3.29 10.62
N ASN A 6 -17.76 -3.18 9.89
CA ASN A 6 -18.73 -2.10 10.14
C ASN A 6 -20.18 -2.62 10.09
N PRO A 7 -20.88 -2.75 11.24
CA PRO A 7 -22.26 -3.22 11.33
C PRO A 7 -23.26 -2.44 10.46
N LYS A 8 -23.01 -1.14 10.22
CA LYS A 8 -23.86 -0.31 9.35
C LYS A 8 -23.83 -0.80 7.91
N ARG A 9 -22.64 -1.15 7.40
CA ARG A 9 -22.43 -1.60 6.02
C ARG A 9 -22.98 -2.98 5.75
N GLU A 10 -22.96 -3.85 6.75
CA GLU A 10 -23.58 -5.18 6.64
C GLU A 10 -25.11 -5.10 6.53
N ARG A 11 -25.74 -4.21 7.30
CA ARG A 11 -27.19 -3.97 7.21
C ARG A 11 -27.58 -3.39 5.85
N GLU A 12 -26.80 -2.43 5.35
CA GLU A 12 -27.00 -1.81 4.04
C GLU A 12 -26.86 -2.83 2.90
N PHE A 13 -25.85 -3.69 2.97
CA PHE A 13 -25.68 -4.79 2.03
C PHE A 13 -26.91 -5.71 1.98
N LYS A 14 -27.36 -6.20 3.15
CA LYS A 14 -28.54 -7.08 3.26
C LYS A 14 -29.80 -6.40 2.73
N HIS A 15 -29.94 -5.09 2.96
CA HIS A 15 -31.06 -4.32 2.46
C HIS A 15 -31.03 -4.21 0.93
N LEU A 16 -29.89 -3.85 0.34
CA LEU A 16 -29.71 -3.74 -1.11
C LEU A 16 -29.90 -5.09 -1.81
N GLU A 17 -29.34 -6.17 -1.28
CA GLU A 17 -29.52 -7.52 -1.83
C GLU A 17 -31.01 -7.90 -1.87
N LYS A 18 -31.74 -7.67 -0.77
CA LYS A 18 -33.17 -7.95 -0.68
C LYS A 18 -33.98 -7.08 -1.64
N GLN A 19 -33.66 -5.79 -1.75
CA GLN A 19 -34.30 -4.87 -2.69
C GLN A 19 -34.09 -5.33 -4.14
N PHE A 20 -32.86 -5.65 -4.54
CA PHE A 20 -32.58 -6.13 -5.90
C PHE A 20 -33.24 -7.45 -6.22
N ARG A 21 -33.35 -8.36 -5.25
CA ARG A 21 -34.08 -9.63 -5.40
C ARG A 21 -35.58 -9.39 -5.59
N GLN A 22 -36.16 -8.44 -4.87
CA GLN A 22 -37.58 -8.08 -4.99
C GLN A 22 -37.90 -7.34 -6.29
N GLU A 23 -37.01 -6.43 -6.72
CA GLU A 23 -37.16 -5.66 -7.96
C GLU A 23 -36.85 -6.48 -9.21
N GLY A 24 -36.18 -7.63 -9.08
CA GLY A 24 -35.75 -8.46 -10.22
C GLY A 24 -34.74 -7.75 -11.13
N ARG A 25 -34.04 -6.73 -10.62
CA ARG A 25 -33.20 -5.81 -11.41
C ARG A 25 -31.90 -6.45 -11.88
N TYR A 26 -31.40 -7.44 -11.13
CA TYR A 26 -30.10 -8.08 -11.37
C TYR A 26 -30.16 -9.60 -11.10
N PRO A 27 -30.95 -10.38 -11.87
CA PRO A 27 -31.16 -11.80 -11.61
C PRO A 27 -29.83 -12.57 -11.56
N GLY A 28 -29.54 -13.18 -10.42
CA GLY A 28 -28.33 -13.99 -10.17
C GLY A 28 -27.05 -13.20 -9.90
N ARG A 29 -27.12 -11.85 -9.83
CA ARG A 29 -25.99 -10.96 -9.51
C ARG A 29 -26.30 -9.96 -8.41
N GLU A 30 -27.42 -10.13 -7.71
CA GLU A 30 -27.90 -9.23 -6.66
C GLU A 30 -26.85 -9.05 -5.55
N GLU A 31 -26.23 -10.16 -5.13
CA GLU A 31 -25.20 -10.18 -4.08
C GLU A 31 -23.93 -9.43 -4.53
N GLU A 32 -23.46 -9.69 -5.76
CA GLU A 32 -22.26 -9.06 -6.32
C GLU A 32 -22.44 -7.55 -6.46
N VAL A 33 -23.60 -7.12 -6.98
CA VAL A 33 -23.90 -5.70 -7.18
C VAL A 33 -24.06 -4.99 -5.83
N ALA A 34 -24.73 -5.60 -4.85
CA ALA A 34 -24.84 -5.07 -3.50
C ALA A 34 -23.45 -4.93 -2.85
N ALA A 35 -22.58 -5.94 -2.97
CA ALA A 35 -21.22 -5.90 -2.45
C ALA A 35 -20.40 -4.78 -3.11
N ARG A 36 -20.52 -4.62 -4.43
CA ARG A 36 -19.82 -3.57 -5.20
C ARG A 36 -20.24 -2.17 -4.77
N ILE A 37 -21.53 -1.94 -4.55
CA ILE A 37 -22.06 -0.65 -4.08
C ILE A 37 -21.49 -0.33 -2.69
N VAL A 38 -21.57 -1.27 -1.75
CA VAL A 38 -21.08 -1.08 -0.38
C VAL A 38 -19.56 -0.87 -0.35
N ASN A 39 -18.79 -1.64 -1.13
CA ASN A 39 -17.34 -1.44 -1.24
C ASN A 39 -16.97 -0.08 -1.83
N LYS A 40 -17.72 0.41 -2.84
CA LYS A 40 -17.54 1.76 -3.39
C LYS A 40 -17.80 2.83 -2.33
N GLN A 41 -18.86 2.68 -1.54
CA GLN A 41 -19.16 3.62 -0.45
C GLN A 41 -18.08 3.59 0.65
N ARG A 42 -17.58 2.41 1.01
CA ARG A 42 -16.47 2.27 1.96
C ARG A 42 -15.22 2.99 1.47
N ALA A 43 -14.89 2.86 0.18
CA ALA A 43 -13.72 3.52 -0.40
C ALA A 43 -13.88 5.06 -0.40
N GLN A 44 -15.06 5.57 -0.75
CA GLN A 44 -15.36 7.01 -0.72
C GLN A 44 -15.31 7.59 0.70
N GLN A 45 -15.72 6.82 1.70
CA GLN A 45 -15.74 7.23 3.11
C GLN A 45 -14.41 6.96 3.84
N GLY A 46 -13.40 6.43 3.13
CA GLY A 46 -12.12 6.06 3.75
C GLY A 46 -12.20 4.91 4.76
N GLU A 47 -13.31 4.17 4.79
CA GLU A 47 -13.54 3.02 5.67
C GLU A 47 -12.84 1.74 5.18
N THR A 48 -12.35 1.74 3.93
CA THR A 48 -11.44 0.71 3.46
C THR A 48 -10.13 0.86 4.22
N ARG A 49 -9.60 -0.25 4.75
CA ARG A 49 -8.19 -0.30 5.14
C ARG A 49 -7.39 0.10 3.91
N GLN A 50 -6.92 1.35 3.87
CA GLN A 50 -5.75 1.64 3.08
C GLN A 50 -4.73 0.65 3.62
N THR A 51 -4.24 -0.23 2.76
CA THR A 51 -2.96 -0.87 3.03
C THR A 51 -2.04 0.31 3.24
N ARG A 52 -1.83 0.71 4.51
CA ARG A 52 -0.70 1.55 4.87
C ARG A 52 0.42 0.86 4.15
N ALA A 53 0.99 1.52 3.13
CA ALA A 53 2.23 1.08 2.53
C ALA A 53 3.06 0.63 3.73
N LYS A 54 3.40 -0.67 3.78
CA LYS A 54 4.15 -1.23 4.90
C LYS A 54 5.17 -0.16 5.23
N ALA A 55 5.18 0.34 6.46
CA ALA A 55 6.21 1.28 6.88
C ALA A 55 7.49 0.56 6.53
N ASP A 56 8.06 0.94 5.38
CA ASP A 56 9.12 0.16 4.77
C ASP A 56 10.22 0.23 5.79
N GLY A 57 10.92 -0.87 5.97
CA GLY A 57 11.93 -1.04 6.99
C GLY A 57 13.15 -0.15 6.74
N ASP A 58 12.97 1.14 6.45
CA ASP A 58 13.96 2.21 6.47
C ASP A 58 14.34 2.59 7.91
N GLY A 59 14.06 1.69 8.87
CA GLY A 59 14.53 1.83 10.25
C GLY A 59 16.03 2.02 10.23
N GLU A 60 16.44 3.22 10.65
CA GLU A 60 17.83 3.63 10.90
C GLU A 60 18.67 4.06 9.69
N LEU A 61 18.13 4.09 8.46
CA LEU A 61 18.93 4.61 7.36
C LEU A 61 19.09 6.14 7.42
N PRO A 62 20.28 6.67 7.11
CA PRO A 62 20.51 8.10 6.94
C PRO A 62 19.66 8.74 5.83
N ILE A 63 19.09 7.93 4.94
CA ILE A 63 18.26 8.35 3.82
C ILE A 63 16.81 7.97 4.13
N ALA A 64 15.96 8.98 4.32
CA ALA A 64 14.54 8.76 4.60
C ALA A 64 13.83 8.20 3.37
N GLY A 65 12.99 7.17 3.55
CA GLY A 65 12.22 6.58 2.46
C GLY A 65 13.06 5.82 1.43
N TYR A 66 14.26 5.37 1.80
CA TYR A 66 15.25 4.77 0.91
C TYR A 66 14.72 3.63 0.03
N GLN A 67 13.81 2.80 0.56
CA GLN A 67 13.17 1.74 -0.21
C GLN A 67 12.27 2.23 -1.36
N HIS A 68 11.78 3.46 -1.28
CA HIS A 68 10.90 4.11 -2.25
C HIS A 68 11.64 5.01 -3.25
N LEU A 69 12.91 5.34 -2.98
CA LEU A 69 13.70 6.19 -3.87
C LEU A 69 14.22 5.42 -5.09
N THR A 70 14.30 6.12 -6.22
CA THR A 70 14.97 5.65 -7.43
C THR A 70 16.49 5.70 -7.26
N VAL A 71 17.24 4.99 -8.11
CA VAL A 71 18.71 5.00 -8.06
C VAL A 71 19.27 6.42 -8.24
N ALA A 72 18.65 7.24 -9.09
CA ALA A 72 19.05 8.64 -9.30
C ALA A 72 18.87 9.46 -8.02
N GLN A 73 17.71 9.38 -7.37
CA GLN A 73 17.44 10.09 -6.12
C GLN A 73 18.34 9.62 -4.98
N VAL A 74 18.63 8.32 -4.91
CA VAL A 74 19.57 7.79 -3.92
C VAL A 74 20.94 8.43 -4.11
N ARG A 75 21.45 8.51 -5.35
CA ARG A 75 22.75 9.14 -5.66
C ARG A 75 22.83 10.60 -5.18
N GLU A 76 21.79 11.39 -5.40
CA GLU A 76 21.74 12.78 -4.91
C GLU A 76 21.86 12.88 -3.38
N HIS A 77 21.32 11.90 -2.65
CA HIS A 77 21.47 11.84 -1.20
C HIS A 77 22.83 11.28 -0.76
N LEU A 78 23.54 10.51 -1.59
CA LEU A 78 24.87 9.96 -1.26
C LEU A 78 25.94 11.05 -1.16
N ASP A 79 25.85 12.10 -1.99
CA ASP A 79 26.85 13.19 -2.04
C ASP A 79 26.99 13.96 -0.72
N GLY A 80 25.95 13.97 0.12
CA GLY A 80 25.93 14.67 1.41
C GLY A 80 26.27 13.79 2.62
N LEU A 81 26.55 12.49 2.42
CA LEU A 81 26.72 11.54 3.51
C LEU A 81 28.19 11.34 3.90
N THR A 82 28.41 11.11 5.19
CA THR A 82 29.73 10.75 5.71
C THR A 82 30.10 9.31 5.36
N SER A 83 31.39 8.98 5.35
CA SER A 83 31.87 7.62 5.06
C SER A 83 31.30 6.54 6.01
N ALA A 84 30.92 6.91 7.23
CA ALA A 84 30.24 6.00 8.16
C ALA A 84 28.79 5.71 7.73
N GLN A 85 28.08 6.75 7.28
CA GLN A 85 26.71 6.63 6.78
C GLN A 85 26.64 5.87 5.45
N LEU A 86 27.61 6.08 4.54
CA LEU A 86 27.72 5.32 3.30
C LEU A 86 27.89 3.82 3.56
N LYS A 87 28.70 3.43 4.57
CA LYS A 87 28.82 2.03 5.00
C LYS A 87 27.50 1.46 5.51
N GLN A 88 26.72 2.25 6.25
CA GLN A 88 25.41 1.84 6.75
C GLN A 88 24.42 1.60 5.60
N VAL A 89 24.37 2.52 4.63
CA VAL A 89 23.56 2.38 3.40
C VAL A 89 24.00 1.16 2.58
N ARG A 90 25.31 0.92 2.46
CA ARG A 90 25.86 -0.26 1.77
C ARG A 90 25.43 -1.57 2.43
N ASN A 91 25.58 -1.67 3.76
CA ASN A 91 25.18 -2.87 4.52
C ASN A 91 23.68 -3.13 4.37
N TYR A 92 22.88 -2.07 4.40
CA TYR A 92 21.45 -2.17 4.16
C TYR A 92 21.13 -2.64 2.74
N GLU A 93 21.73 -2.05 1.71
CA GLU A 93 21.48 -2.43 0.31
C GLU A 93 21.89 -3.88 0.04
N LEU A 94 22.99 -4.33 0.66
CA LEU A 94 23.44 -5.73 0.62
C LEU A 94 22.48 -6.70 1.31
N ALA A 95 21.82 -6.28 2.40
CA ALA A 95 20.82 -7.08 3.09
C ALA A 95 19.44 -7.08 2.38
N HIS A 96 19.17 -6.07 1.54
CA HIS A 96 17.87 -5.85 0.90
C HIS A 96 17.93 -6.08 -0.62
N LYS A 97 17.59 -5.05 -1.42
CA LYS A 97 17.29 -5.16 -2.85
C LYS A 97 18.53 -5.36 -3.73
N LYS A 98 19.75 -5.14 -3.22
CA LYS A 98 21.02 -5.30 -3.96
C LYS A 98 21.01 -4.61 -5.33
N ARG A 99 20.52 -3.38 -5.39
CA ARG A 99 20.44 -2.57 -6.62
C ARG A 99 21.85 -2.23 -7.10
N LYS A 100 22.23 -2.79 -8.26
CA LYS A 100 23.55 -2.61 -8.87
C LYS A 100 23.99 -1.14 -8.96
N GLY A 101 23.11 -0.26 -9.46
CA GLY A 101 23.45 1.15 -9.64
C GLY A 101 23.67 1.95 -8.35
N VAL A 102 23.18 1.45 -7.20
CA VAL A 102 23.47 2.03 -5.88
C VAL A 102 24.77 1.48 -5.33
N LEU A 103 25.02 0.17 -5.48
CA LEU A 103 26.28 -0.45 -5.07
C LEU A 103 27.47 0.16 -5.83
N GLU A 104 27.34 0.38 -7.14
CA GLU A 104 28.36 1.07 -7.95
C GLU A 104 28.59 2.51 -7.45
N ALA A 105 27.53 3.22 -7.06
CA ALA A 105 27.66 4.58 -6.52
C ALA A 105 28.31 4.64 -5.13
N LEU A 106 28.33 3.53 -4.39
CA LEU A 106 28.96 3.40 -3.07
C LEU A 106 30.40 2.87 -3.15
N GLU A 107 30.81 2.34 -4.30
CA GLU A 107 32.15 1.79 -4.56
C GLU A 107 33.06 2.73 -5.37
N SER A 108 32.48 3.81 -5.92
CA SER A 108 33.21 4.86 -6.66
C SER A 108 33.73 5.95 -5.75
#